data_AF-A0A3N6A1W0-F1
#
_entry.id   AF-A0A3N6A1W0-F1
#
_cell.length_a   1.000
_cell.length_b   1.000
_cell.length_c   1.000
_cell.angle_alpha   90.00
_cell.angle_beta   90.00
_cell.angle_gamma   90.00
#
_symmetry.space_group_name_H-M   'P 1'
#
loop_
_entity.id
_entity.type
_entity.pdbx_description
1 polymer ?
#
loop_
_entity_poly.entity_id
_entity_poly.type
_entity_poly.pdbx_seq_one_letter_code
_entity_poly.pdbx_strand_id
1 'polypeptide(L)'
;DGVHRERAIEYQLFVCEFFLLAGSLGHATGDPFPTEFWERLSRMIEFLKAVRDRAGNFPLLGDNDNGQVINLGDPGQKRAESLTALLRPETERRAGSDLRQTLLLWGQGAGQLPLRPSEVSDATGLRSFPDGGYYVLSADRGNEDEIVVLFDAGSFGLDPLYAHAHADALSFWLSYGGRQFLVDPGTYCYDWSEWRRYFRSTAAHNTIRIDGLDQAEQAGTFLWKKPVNAYMTALEDLEGSVEVEGWHDGYQRLADPVTHHRRLRLFKKSRTLAIVDRLECHARHTVEILFHFDPQCRVAQVKSHCFLVTNGEKALLVQLDSRLQVRIEQGNASPILGWYSASFGYKRPTVTLVGKTSISGSVPFFSEISPA
;
A
#
# COMPACT_ATOMS: atom_id res chain seq x y z
N ASP A 1 7.99 9.09 11.98
CA ASP A 1 7.08 8.03 12.51
C ASP A 1 7.58 6.57 12.33
N GLY A 2 8.51 6.28 11.43
CA GLY A 2 9.03 4.91 11.20
C GLY A 2 9.08 4.52 9.71
N VAL A 3 8.46 5.31 8.83
CA VAL A 3 8.44 5.08 7.39
C VAL A 3 9.74 5.53 6.74
N HIS A 4 10.28 4.72 5.83
CA HIS A 4 11.44 5.02 5.01
C HIS A 4 11.14 6.16 4.01
N ARG A 5 12.09 7.07 3.81
CA ARG A 5 11.86 8.30 3.02
C ARG A 5 11.54 8.05 1.55
N GLU A 6 11.99 6.94 0.99
CA GLU A 6 11.67 6.57 -0.40
C GLU A 6 10.26 6.01 -0.56
N ARG A 7 9.57 5.69 0.55
CA ARG A 7 8.16 5.26 0.58
C ARG A 7 7.85 3.97 -0.16
N ALA A 8 8.88 3.24 -0.60
CA ALA A 8 8.77 1.89 -1.12
C ALA A 8 8.85 0.84 0.01
N ILE A 9 7.85 -0.03 0.11
CA ILE A 9 7.73 -0.98 1.24
C ILE A 9 8.84 -2.05 1.23
N GLU A 10 9.32 -2.45 0.05
CA GLU A 10 10.40 -3.43 -0.04
C GLU A 10 11.75 -2.83 0.37
N TYR A 11 11.98 -1.53 0.08
CA TYR A 11 13.13 -0.80 0.62
C TYR A 11 13.00 -0.57 2.14
N GLN A 12 11.80 -0.41 2.69
CA GLN A 12 11.60 -0.42 4.15
C GLN A 12 12.12 -1.72 4.76
N LEU A 13 11.73 -2.88 4.20
CA LEU A 13 12.20 -4.19 4.67
C LEU A 13 13.72 -4.32 4.53
N PHE A 14 14.27 -3.91 3.38
CA PHE A 14 15.71 -4.00 3.09
C PHE A 14 16.57 -3.13 4.00
N VAL A 15 16.17 -1.88 4.23
CA VAL A 15 16.90 -0.95 5.12
C VAL A 15 16.75 -1.36 6.58
N CYS A 16 15.59 -1.88 7.00
CA CYS A 16 15.42 -2.49 8.32
C CYS A 16 16.44 -3.61 8.58
N GLU A 17 16.66 -4.49 7.60
CA GLU A 17 17.62 -5.58 7.73
C GLU A 17 19.05 -5.09 7.89
N PHE A 18 19.46 -4.08 7.12
CA PHE A 18 20.81 -3.51 7.23
C PHE A 18 21.04 -2.90 8.60
N PHE A 19 20.09 -2.09 9.09
CA PHE A 19 20.20 -1.51 10.42
C PHE A 19 20.19 -2.56 11.51
N LEU A 20 19.35 -3.59 11.39
CA LEU A 20 19.33 -4.68 12.36
C LEU A 20 20.66 -5.43 12.40
N LEU A 21 21.23 -5.76 11.23
CA LEU A 21 22.52 -6.45 11.15
C LEU A 21 23.67 -5.61 11.72
N ALA A 22 23.75 -4.33 11.34
CA ALA A 22 24.78 -3.42 11.83
C ALA A 22 24.65 -3.17 13.35
N GLY A 23 23.44 -2.91 13.84
CA GLY A 23 23.17 -2.70 15.26
C GLY A 23 23.49 -3.93 16.10
N SER A 24 23.10 -5.11 15.62
CA SER A 24 23.38 -6.38 16.30
C SER A 24 24.88 -6.67 16.34
N LEU A 25 25.62 -6.44 15.24
CA LEU A 25 27.08 -6.58 15.23
C LEU A 25 27.74 -5.65 16.26
N GLY A 26 27.38 -4.37 16.29
CA GLY A 26 27.92 -3.41 17.27
C GLY A 26 27.67 -3.85 18.71
N HIS A 27 26.47 -4.37 19.01
CA HIS A 27 26.17 -4.94 20.33
C HIS A 27 27.03 -6.16 20.66
N ALA A 28 27.21 -7.09 19.71
CA ALA A 28 28.04 -8.28 19.90
C ALA A 28 29.53 -7.97 20.12
N THR A 29 30.05 -6.92 19.49
CA THR A 29 31.47 -6.55 19.59
C THR A 29 31.77 -5.59 20.73
N GLY A 30 30.77 -5.18 21.52
CA GLY A 30 30.95 -4.22 22.62
C GLY A 30 31.09 -2.76 22.18
N ASP A 31 30.64 -2.43 20.95
CA ASP A 31 30.56 -1.06 20.40
C ASP A 31 29.12 -0.75 19.97
N PRO A 32 28.18 -0.63 20.93
CA PRO A 32 26.77 -0.52 20.62
C PRO A 32 26.40 0.86 20.06
N PHE A 33 25.47 0.86 19.10
CA PHE A 33 24.82 2.08 18.62
C PHE A 33 23.99 2.75 19.74
N PRO A 34 23.82 4.09 19.68
CA PRO A 34 23.08 4.84 20.68
C PRO A 34 21.58 4.49 20.72
N THR A 35 20.89 4.79 21.81
CA THR A 35 19.49 4.41 22.04
C THR A 35 18.55 4.89 20.92
N GLU A 36 18.78 6.08 20.38
CA GLU A 36 17.97 6.71 19.33
C GLU A 36 17.95 5.88 18.03
N PHE A 37 19.05 5.17 17.74
CA PHE A 37 19.13 4.23 16.61
C PHE A 37 18.11 3.11 16.78
N TRP A 38 18.08 2.48 17.95
CA TRP A 38 17.21 1.36 18.27
C TRP A 38 15.74 1.76 18.40
N GLU A 39 15.47 2.95 18.93
CA GLU A 39 14.13 3.53 18.91
C GLU A 39 13.64 3.77 17.48
N ARG A 40 14.52 4.25 16.57
CA ARG A 40 14.17 4.41 15.16
C ARG A 40 13.90 3.07 14.49
N LEU A 41 14.76 2.08 14.70
CA LEU A 41 14.58 0.72 14.17
C LEU A 41 13.30 0.07 14.70
N SER A 42 12.98 0.27 15.98
CA SER A 42 11.72 -0.22 16.57
C SER A 42 10.51 0.42 15.88
N ARG A 43 10.51 1.74 15.66
CA ARG A 43 9.45 2.43 14.90
C ARG A 43 9.32 1.91 13.46
N MET A 44 10.43 1.59 12.81
CA MET A 44 10.43 1.02 11.46
C MET A 44 9.76 -0.36 11.42
N ILE A 45 10.04 -1.22 12.42
CA ILE A 45 9.40 -2.53 12.54
C ILE A 45 7.93 -2.41 12.95
N GLU A 46 7.57 -1.43 13.79
CA GLU A 46 6.17 -1.13 14.12
C GLU A 46 5.35 -0.69 12.90
N PHE A 47 5.94 0.09 11.99
CA PHE A 47 5.29 0.40 10.71
C PHE A 47 5.02 -0.87 9.89
N LEU A 48 6.01 -1.76 9.76
CA LEU A 48 5.83 -3.05 9.08
C LEU A 48 4.77 -3.93 9.78
N LYS A 49 4.72 -3.92 11.11
CA LYS A 49 3.64 -4.57 11.86
C LYS A 49 2.28 -3.97 11.54
N ALA A 50 2.18 -2.65 11.37
CA ALA A 50 0.92 -1.96 11.10
C ALA A 50 0.36 -2.28 9.70
N VAL A 51 1.21 -2.31 8.66
CA VAL A 51 0.76 -2.44 7.27
C VAL A 51 0.54 -3.88 6.80
N ARG A 52 0.99 -4.87 7.59
CA ARG A 52 0.84 -6.30 7.25
C ARG A 52 -0.57 -6.81 7.57
N ASP A 53 -1.03 -7.79 6.79
CA ASP A 53 -2.17 -8.61 7.18
C ASP A 53 -1.76 -9.83 8.03
N ARG A 54 -2.76 -10.56 8.53
CA ARG A 54 -2.58 -11.79 9.33
C ARG A 54 -1.85 -12.92 8.62
N ALA A 55 -1.85 -12.96 7.28
CA ALA A 55 -1.10 -13.96 6.52
C ALA A 55 0.37 -13.57 6.33
N GLY A 56 0.71 -12.31 6.64
CA GLY A 56 2.04 -11.72 6.49
C GLY A 56 2.25 -11.10 5.10
N ASN A 57 1.18 -10.79 4.36
CA ASN A 57 1.28 -10.07 3.10
C ASN A 57 1.45 -8.57 3.34
N PHE A 58 2.02 -7.89 2.34
CA PHE A 58 2.29 -6.47 2.33
C PHE A 58 1.85 -5.85 1.00
N PRO A 59 1.45 -4.57 1.01
CA PRO A 59 1.26 -3.83 -0.23
C PRO A 59 2.60 -3.59 -0.92
N LEU A 60 2.61 -3.69 -2.25
CA LEU A 60 3.80 -3.50 -3.09
C LEU A 60 3.98 -2.03 -3.51
N LEU A 61 3.72 -1.07 -2.60
CA LEU A 61 3.84 0.35 -2.91
C LEU A 61 5.28 0.74 -3.23
N GLY A 62 5.43 1.60 -4.25
CA GLY A 62 6.71 2.04 -4.76
C GLY A 62 7.48 0.92 -5.49
N ASP A 63 8.80 1.03 -5.48
CA ASP A 63 9.64 0.06 -6.17
C ASP A 63 10.06 -1.16 -5.33
N ASN A 64 10.20 -2.29 -6.02
CA ASN A 64 10.65 -3.58 -5.52
C ASN A 64 11.61 -4.21 -6.54
N ASP A 65 12.89 -4.31 -6.17
CA ASP A 65 13.93 -5.01 -6.93
C ASP A 65 14.26 -6.40 -6.35
N ASN A 66 13.45 -6.87 -5.40
CA ASN A 66 13.66 -8.08 -4.59
C ASN A 66 14.97 -8.10 -3.79
N GLY A 67 15.58 -6.94 -3.53
CA GLY A 67 16.77 -6.80 -2.70
C GLY A 67 16.58 -7.29 -1.26
N GLN A 68 17.52 -8.13 -0.80
CA GLN A 68 17.55 -8.69 0.56
C GLN A 68 18.99 -8.68 1.08
N VAL A 69 19.17 -8.34 2.36
CA VAL A 69 20.51 -8.37 2.99
C VAL A 69 20.98 -9.81 3.19
N ILE A 70 20.10 -10.67 3.68
CA ILE A 70 20.35 -12.10 3.85
C ILE A 70 19.22 -12.86 3.16
N ASN A 71 19.54 -13.49 2.04
CA ASN A 71 18.65 -14.38 1.31
C ASN A 71 19.18 -15.81 1.40
N LEU A 72 18.42 -16.70 2.04
CA LEU A 72 18.78 -18.10 2.22
C LEU A 72 18.18 -19.02 1.15
N GLY A 73 17.47 -18.46 0.16
CA GLY A 73 16.81 -19.22 -0.91
C GLY A 73 15.61 -20.05 -0.44
N ASP A 74 15.10 -19.80 0.76
CA ASP A 74 14.00 -20.56 1.36
C ASP A 74 12.63 -19.94 1.03
N PRO A 75 11.79 -20.62 0.22
CA PRO A 75 10.46 -20.14 -0.13
C PRO A 75 9.47 -20.14 1.06
N GLY A 76 9.79 -20.82 2.17
CA GLY A 76 8.99 -20.83 3.40
C GLY A 76 9.30 -19.67 4.36
N GLN A 77 10.41 -18.94 4.15
CA GLN A 77 10.77 -17.81 5.00
C GLN A 77 9.92 -16.59 4.71
N LYS A 78 9.12 -16.21 5.70
CA LYS A 78 8.36 -14.96 5.68
C LYS A 78 9.24 -13.85 6.21
N ARG A 79 10.08 -13.27 5.33
CA ARG A 79 10.98 -12.11 5.59
C ARG A 79 10.42 -11.11 6.61
N ALA A 80 9.16 -10.74 6.40
CA ALA A 80 8.50 -9.78 7.25
C ALA A 80 8.07 -10.34 8.61
N GLU A 81 7.63 -11.60 8.71
CA GLU A 81 7.37 -12.27 9.99
C GLU A 81 8.64 -12.30 10.84
N SER A 82 9.79 -12.61 10.23
CA SER A 82 11.10 -12.59 10.91
C SER A 82 11.43 -11.24 11.55
N LEU A 83 11.13 -10.13 10.87
CA LEU A 83 11.38 -8.78 11.39
C LEU A 83 10.35 -8.38 12.45
N THR A 84 9.07 -8.57 12.14
CA THR A 84 7.97 -8.13 13.01
C THR A 84 7.83 -8.95 14.29
N ALA A 85 8.28 -10.21 14.29
CA ALA A 85 8.35 -11.05 15.49
C ALA A 85 9.36 -10.51 16.54
N LEU A 86 10.32 -9.67 16.14
CA LEU A 86 11.29 -9.06 17.06
C LEU A 86 10.63 -8.18 18.12
N LEU A 87 9.46 -7.61 17.83
CA LEU A 87 8.72 -6.77 18.77
C LEU A 87 7.60 -7.52 19.50
N ARG A 88 7.51 -8.86 19.36
CA ARG A 88 6.59 -9.65 20.18
C ARG A 88 7.13 -9.81 21.61
N PRO A 89 6.24 -9.89 22.62
CA PRO A 89 6.61 -10.30 23.96
C PRO A 89 7.42 -11.60 23.95
N GLU A 90 8.40 -11.73 24.84
CA GLU A 90 9.27 -12.91 24.89
C GLU A 90 8.48 -14.22 25.06
N THR A 91 7.36 -14.18 25.79
CA THR A 91 6.43 -15.29 25.98
C THR A 91 5.71 -15.75 24.71
N GLU A 92 5.63 -14.89 23.69
CA GLU A 92 4.97 -15.15 22.40
C GLU A 92 5.98 -15.41 21.27
N ARG A 93 7.28 -15.24 21.53
CA ARG A 93 8.33 -15.57 20.56
C ARG A 93 8.44 -17.10 20.51
N ARG A 94 8.14 -17.68 19.34
CA ARG A 94 8.33 -19.11 19.11
C ARG A 94 9.80 -19.47 19.34
N ALA A 95 10.05 -20.47 20.18
CA ALA A 95 11.38 -20.99 20.40
C ALA A 95 11.85 -21.75 19.14
N GLY A 96 12.87 -21.20 18.45
CA GLY A 96 13.70 -21.90 17.48
C GLY A 96 13.32 -21.84 15.98
N SER A 97 14.38 -21.75 15.16
CA SER A 97 14.53 -22.05 13.71
C SER A 97 14.42 -20.94 12.65
N ASP A 98 14.22 -19.67 13.00
CA ASP A 98 14.42 -18.60 12.00
C ASP A 98 15.91 -18.28 11.82
N LEU A 99 16.57 -19.06 10.94
CA LEU A 99 17.99 -18.89 10.64
C LEU A 99 18.30 -17.48 10.13
N ARG A 100 17.41 -16.87 9.35
CA ARG A 100 17.61 -15.51 8.85
C ARG A 100 17.62 -14.51 9.99
N GLN A 101 16.68 -14.62 10.92
CA GLN A 101 16.69 -13.80 12.13
C GLN A 101 17.97 -14.06 12.94
N THR A 102 18.38 -15.32 13.16
CA THR A 102 19.64 -15.63 13.85
C THR A 102 20.85 -14.95 13.20
N LEU A 103 20.95 -14.97 11.87
CA LEU A 103 22.04 -14.34 11.14
C LEU A 103 21.98 -12.80 11.23
N LEU A 104 20.79 -12.20 11.08
CA LEU A 104 20.59 -10.76 11.25
C LEU A 104 20.92 -10.28 12.66
N LEU A 105 20.72 -11.12 13.67
CA LEU A 105 21.02 -10.80 15.07
C LEU A 105 22.43 -11.22 15.49
N TRP A 106 23.27 -11.70 14.56
CA TRP A 106 24.62 -12.16 14.91
C TRP A 106 24.64 -13.27 15.97
N GLY A 107 23.64 -14.17 15.93
CA GLY A 107 23.47 -15.25 16.91
C GLY A 107 22.84 -14.83 18.25
N GLN A 108 22.60 -13.53 18.45
CA GLN A 108 21.99 -13.01 19.67
C GLN A 108 20.49 -13.27 19.72
N GLY A 109 19.94 -13.30 20.93
CA GLY A 109 18.51 -13.32 21.15
C GLY A 109 17.92 -11.91 21.01
N ALA A 110 16.72 -11.80 20.43
CA ALA A 110 16.04 -10.50 20.29
C ALA A 110 15.79 -9.76 21.63
N GLY A 111 15.78 -10.47 22.77
CA GLY A 111 15.68 -9.87 24.11
C GLY A 111 16.98 -9.25 24.63
N GLN A 112 18.12 -9.53 23.98
CA GLN A 112 19.42 -8.94 24.32
C GLN A 112 19.61 -7.57 23.67
N LEU A 113 18.82 -7.27 22.62
CA LEU A 113 18.88 -6.00 21.90
C LEU A 113 17.87 -5.01 22.48
N PRO A 114 18.17 -3.70 22.47
CA PRO A 114 17.28 -2.66 23.01
C PRO A 114 16.13 -2.31 22.06
N LEU A 115 15.52 -3.32 21.43
CA LEU A 115 14.30 -3.20 20.64
C LEU A 115 13.09 -3.17 21.57
N ARG A 116 12.21 -2.19 21.40
CA ARG A 116 11.03 -2.02 22.26
C ARG A 116 9.78 -1.79 21.41
N PRO A 117 8.69 -2.54 21.63
CA PRO A 117 7.42 -2.23 20.99
C PRO A 117 6.97 -0.82 21.41
N SER A 118 6.28 -0.14 20.50
CA SER A 118 5.66 1.14 20.84
C SER A 118 4.48 0.90 21.78
N GLU A 119 4.25 1.81 22.74
CA GLU A 119 3.08 1.78 23.64
C GLU A 119 1.75 2.09 22.89
N VAL A 120 1.80 2.40 21.59
CA VAL A 120 0.62 2.63 20.77
C VAL A 120 -0.15 1.32 20.60
N SER A 121 -1.27 1.24 21.31
CA SER A 121 -2.19 0.09 21.29
C SER A 121 -2.74 -0.18 19.89
N ASP A 122 -2.79 -1.45 19.50
CA ASP A 122 -3.54 -1.93 18.33
C ASP A 122 -5.07 -2.02 18.60
N ALA A 123 -5.54 -1.59 19.78
CA ALA A 123 -6.97 -1.59 20.10
C ALA A 123 -7.78 -0.61 19.24
N THR A 124 -7.11 0.36 18.60
CA THR A 124 -7.73 1.27 17.65
C THR A 124 -7.82 0.62 16.27
N GLY A 125 -8.91 0.89 15.55
CA GLY A 125 -9.02 0.45 14.16
C GLY A 125 -8.15 1.28 13.22
N LEU A 126 -7.42 2.27 13.73
CA LEU A 126 -6.62 3.19 12.92
C LEU A 126 -5.18 3.29 13.45
N ARG A 127 -4.22 3.15 12.54
CA ARG A 127 -2.79 3.46 12.76
C ARG A 127 -2.36 4.53 11.77
N SER A 128 -1.66 5.55 12.24
CA SER A 128 -1.29 6.72 11.43
C SER A 128 0.21 6.93 11.40
N PHE A 129 0.73 7.22 10.21
CA PHE A 129 2.12 7.55 9.93
C PHE A 129 2.16 8.86 9.14
N PRO A 130 1.94 10.02 9.79
CA PRO A 130 1.75 11.29 9.10
C PRO A 130 3.01 11.84 8.43
N ASP A 131 4.22 11.49 8.88
CA ASP A 131 5.45 11.89 8.19
C ASP A 131 5.61 11.07 6.91
N GLY A 132 5.28 9.77 6.98
CA GLY A 132 5.27 8.85 5.85
C GLY A 132 4.07 9.02 4.91
N GLY A 133 2.96 9.58 5.39
CA GLY A 133 1.71 9.73 4.66
C GLY A 133 0.85 8.48 4.56
N TYR A 134 1.05 7.51 5.47
CA TYR A 134 0.37 6.22 5.42
C TYR A 134 -0.63 6.07 6.57
N TYR A 135 -1.82 5.56 6.25
CA TYR A 135 -2.90 5.37 7.22
C TYR A 135 -3.51 3.98 7.07
N VAL A 136 -3.50 3.21 8.15
CA VAL A 136 -4.02 1.83 8.16
C VAL A 136 -5.34 1.80 8.89
N LEU A 137 -6.42 1.46 8.17
CA LEU A 137 -7.74 1.21 8.72
C LEU A 137 -7.91 -0.29 8.87
N SER A 138 -8.44 -0.75 9.99
CA SER A 138 -8.61 -2.17 10.26
C SER A 138 -9.84 -2.48 11.11
N ALA A 139 -10.35 -3.70 10.91
CA ALA A 139 -11.41 -4.30 11.70
C ALA A 139 -11.03 -5.76 11.99
N ASP A 140 -11.34 -6.26 13.19
CA ASP A 140 -11.06 -7.64 13.62
C ASP A 140 -9.60 -8.09 13.41
N ARG A 141 -8.66 -7.18 13.69
CA ARG A 141 -7.24 -7.39 13.45
C ARG A 141 -6.72 -8.69 14.11
N GLY A 142 -6.00 -9.51 13.34
CA GLY A 142 -5.52 -10.84 13.73
C GLY A 142 -6.55 -11.99 13.59
N ASN A 143 -7.84 -11.70 13.51
CA ASN A 143 -8.91 -12.72 13.46
C ASN A 143 -9.18 -13.21 12.03
N GLU A 144 -10.00 -14.26 11.89
CA GLU A 144 -10.31 -14.88 10.60
C GLU A 144 -10.95 -13.93 9.57
N ASP A 145 -11.73 -12.96 10.04
CA ASP A 145 -12.41 -11.95 9.23
C ASP A 145 -11.73 -10.58 9.30
N GLU A 146 -10.43 -10.54 9.61
CA GLU A 146 -9.64 -9.31 9.58
C GLU A 146 -9.84 -8.56 8.26
N ILE A 147 -10.13 -7.26 8.32
CA ILE A 147 -9.93 -6.34 7.20
C ILE A 147 -8.79 -5.41 7.53
N VAL A 148 -7.87 -5.24 6.58
CA VAL A 148 -6.80 -4.24 6.63
C VAL A 148 -6.84 -3.44 5.33
N VAL A 149 -6.88 -2.12 5.46
CA VAL A 149 -6.81 -1.17 4.36
C VAL A 149 -5.64 -0.24 4.63
N LEU A 150 -4.67 -0.19 3.72
CA LEU A 150 -3.63 0.84 3.72
C LEU A 150 -4.01 1.93 2.73
N PHE A 151 -4.05 3.18 3.20
CA PHE A 151 -4.30 4.37 2.39
C PHE A 151 -3.01 5.20 2.25
N ASP A 152 -2.68 5.58 1.02
CA ASP A 152 -1.57 6.48 0.72
C ASP A 152 -2.07 7.92 0.51
N ALA A 153 -1.72 8.80 1.44
CA ALA A 153 -1.96 10.23 1.35
C ALA A 153 -0.68 11.02 1.67
N GLY A 154 0.47 10.51 1.21
CA GLY A 154 1.77 11.09 1.46
C GLY A 154 2.29 12.09 0.42
N SER A 155 3.40 12.73 0.77
CA SER A 155 4.27 13.34 -0.23
C SER A 155 4.87 12.30 -1.18
N PHE A 156 5.33 12.75 -2.33
CA PHE A 156 5.68 11.86 -3.44
C PHE A 156 6.78 10.82 -3.13
N GLY A 157 7.77 11.19 -2.31
CA GLY A 157 8.95 10.34 -2.07
C GLY A 157 10.21 11.16 -1.81
N LEU A 158 11.38 10.53 -2.00
CA LEU A 158 12.67 11.13 -1.71
C LEU A 158 13.16 12.07 -2.83
N ASP A 159 13.32 13.34 -2.50
CA ASP A 159 13.90 14.37 -3.36
C ASP A 159 15.40 14.12 -3.62
N PRO A 160 15.98 14.61 -4.74
CA PRO A 160 15.33 15.37 -5.83
C PRO A 160 14.78 14.49 -6.95
N LEU A 161 15.10 13.18 -6.95
CA LEU A 161 14.81 12.29 -8.07
C LEU A 161 13.41 11.66 -8.00
N TYR A 162 12.95 11.33 -6.79
CA TYR A 162 11.75 10.55 -6.53
C TYR A 162 11.82 9.18 -7.23
N ALA A 163 12.99 8.55 -7.19
CA ALA A 163 13.35 7.39 -7.99
C ALA A 163 12.32 6.26 -7.91
N HIS A 164 11.89 5.97 -6.68
CA HIS A 164 11.03 4.84 -6.34
C HIS A 164 9.55 5.23 -6.11
N ALA A 165 9.21 6.49 -6.35
CA ALA A 165 7.85 7.00 -6.30
C ALA A 165 7.05 6.62 -7.55
N HIS A 166 5.75 6.43 -7.37
CA HIS A 166 4.75 6.14 -8.39
C HIS A 166 3.70 7.27 -8.42
N ALA A 167 2.87 7.35 -9.46
CA ALA A 167 1.79 8.34 -9.54
C ALA A 167 0.50 7.80 -8.92
N ASP A 168 0.58 7.41 -7.65
CA ASP A 168 -0.36 6.59 -6.90
C ASP A 168 -1.01 7.31 -5.71
N ALA A 169 -0.99 8.65 -5.69
CA ALA A 169 -1.59 9.41 -4.61
C ALA A 169 -3.09 9.07 -4.42
N LEU A 170 -3.48 8.91 -3.16
CA LEU A 170 -4.80 8.45 -2.72
C LEU A 170 -5.14 7.02 -3.15
N SER A 171 -4.17 6.23 -3.61
CA SER A 171 -4.34 4.79 -3.79
C SER A 171 -4.53 4.10 -2.44
N PHE A 172 -5.09 2.90 -2.50
CA PHE A 172 -5.23 2.06 -1.32
C PHE A 172 -5.06 0.58 -1.67
N TRP A 173 -4.66 -0.19 -0.66
CA TRP A 173 -4.54 -1.63 -0.69
C TRP A 173 -5.55 -2.24 0.29
N LEU A 174 -6.13 -3.39 -0.04
CA LEU A 174 -7.13 -4.05 0.79
C LEU A 174 -6.86 -5.56 0.89
N SER A 175 -6.78 -6.05 2.12
CA SER A 175 -6.78 -7.48 2.45
C SER A 175 -7.99 -7.84 3.33
N TYR A 176 -8.59 -9.01 3.06
CA TYR A 176 -9.66 -9.59 3.87
C TYR A 176 -9.30 -11.03 4.25
N GLY A 177 -9.25 -11.30 5.56
CA GLY A 177 -8.92 -12.60 6.13
C GLY A 177 -7.50 -13.08 5.85
N GLY A 178 -6.58 -12.18 5.47
CA GLY A 178 -5.23 -12.53 5.01
C GLY A 178 -5.16 -12.89 3.51
N ARG A 179 -6.19 -12.56 2.73
CA ARG A 179 -6.21 -12.66 1.27
C ARG A 179 -6.24 -11.26 0.68
N GLN A 180 -5.29 -10.97 -0.20
CA GLN A 180 -5.21 -9.69 -0.89
C GLN A 180 -6.33 -9.59 -1.94
N PHE A 181 -7.07 -8.48 -1.92
CA PHE A 181 -8.13 -8.22 -2.89
C PHE A 181 -7.74 -7.07 -3.81
N LEU A 182 -7.52 -5.87 -3.28
CA LEU A 182 -7.02 -4.73 -4.05
C LEU A 182 -5.53 -4.57 -3.81
N VAL A 183 -4.75 -4.59 -4.89
CA VAL A 183 -3.29 -4.62 -4.84
C VAL A 183 -2.67 -3.47 -5.61
N ASP A 184 -1.45 -3.13 -5.23
CA ASP A 184 -0.57 -2.30 -6.05
C ASP A 184 0.04 -3.14 -7.18
N PRO A 185 0.28 -2.58 -8.38
CA PRO A 185 0.81 -3.30 -9.53
C PRO A 185 2.26 -3.76 -9.35
N GLY A 186 3.04 -3.14 -8.44
CA GLY A 186 4.47 -3.40 -8.28
C GLY A 186 5.32 -2.76 -9.39
N THR A 187 6.54 -3.26 -9.58
CA THR A 187 7.59 -2.48 -10.29
C THR A 187 7.90 -2.96 -11.70
N TYR A 188 7.89 -4.27 -11.90
CA TYR A 188 8.32 -5.01 -13.09
C TYR A 188 9.76 -4.79 -13.55
N CYS A 189 10.18 -3.58 -13.90
CA CYS A 189 11.48 -3.37 -14.54
C CYS A 189 12.06 -1.97 -14.25
N TYR A 190 13.33 -1.76 -14.62
CA TYR A 190 14.03 -0.46 -14.54
C TYR A 190 14.60 0.01 -15.89
N ASP A 191 14.16 -0.56 -17.00
CA ASP A 191 14.46 0.01 -18.32
C ASP A 191 13.46 1.14 -18.65
N TRP A 192 13.85 2.07 -19.52
CA TRP A 192 13.00 3.20 -19.92
C TRP A 192 11.96 2.81 -21.00
N SER A 193 11.16 1.79 -20.72
CA SER A 193 10.10 1.29 -21.61
C SER A 193 8.70 1.79 -21.23
N GLU A 194 7.75 1.52 -22.12
CA GLU A 194 6.32 1.73 -21.86
C GLU A 194 5.82 0.91 -20.65
N TRP A 195 6.44 -0.23 -20.35
CA TRP A 195 6.12 -1.01 -19.17
C TRP A 195 6.52 -0.28 -17.89
N ARG A 196 7.75 0.23 -17.79
CA ARG A 196 8.16 1.04 -16.64
C ARG A 196 7.27 2.28 -16.48
N ARG A 197 6.91 2.92 -17.59
CA ARG A 197 5.97 4.06 -17.57
C ARG A 197 4.60 3.66 -17.02
N TYR A 198 4.05 2.53 -17.50
CA TYR A 198 2.76 2.01 -17.04
C TYR A 198 2.77 1.66 -15.55
N PHE A 199 3.75 0.88 -15.08
CA PHE A 199 3.77 0.41 -13.69
C PHE A 199 3.87 1.55 -12.66
N ARG A 200 4.35 2.73 -13.05
CA ARG A 200 4.37 3.95 -12.22
C ARG A 200 3.25 4.94 -12.53
N SER A 201 2.41 4.65 -13.53
CA SER A 201 1.36 5.56 -14.01
C SER A 201 0.13 5.47 -13.11
N THR A 202 -0.66 6.53 -13.04
CA THR A 202 -1.91 6.55 -12.28
C THR A 202 -2.89 5.47 -12.74
N ALA A 203 -2.82 5.09 -14.02
CA ALA A 203 -3.63 4.02 -14.60
C ALA A 203 -3.32 2.61 -14.05
N ALA A 204 -2.26 2.45 -13.27
CA ALA A 204 -1.89 1.16 -12.69
C ALA A 204 -2.31 1.02 -11.22
N HIS A 205 -2.80 2.10 -10.57
CA HIS A 205 -3.09 2.12 -9.13
C HIS A 205 -4.58 2.29 -8.84
N ASN A 206 -4.97 1.97 -7.60
CA ASN A 206 -6.35 2.01 -7.13
C ASN A 206 -6.83 3.44 -6.86
N THR A 207 -6.84 4.33 -7.86
CA THR A 207 -7.13 5.77 -7.71
C THR A 207 -7.85 6.33 -8.96
N ILE A 208 -7.96 7.65 -9.06
CA ILE A 208 -8.63 8.35 -10.17
C ILE A 208 -7.63 8.89 -11.19
N ARG A 209 -7.92 8.64 -12.47
CA ARG A 209 -7.26 9.24 -13.63
C ARG A 209 -8.16 10.28 -14.31
N ILE A 210 -7.60 11.46 -14.61
CA ILE A 210 -8.31 12.57 -15.25
C ILE A 210 -7.78 12.78 -16.67
N ASP A 211 -8.68 12.82 -17.65
CA ASP A 211 -8.38 13.04 -19.09
C ASP A 211 -7.30 12.12 -19.67
N GLY A 212 -7.14 10.92 -19.11
CA GLY A 212 -6.10 9.97 -19.52
C GLY A 212 -4.68 10.36 -19.10
N LEU A 213 -4.53 11.35 -18.21
CA LEU A 213 -3.24 11.87 -17.74
C LEU A 213 -2.92 11.35 -16.33
N ASP A 214 -1.64 11.16 -16.05
CA ASP A 214 -1.15 10.80 -14.70
C ASP A 214 -1.15 12.00 -13.76
N GLN A 215 -1.23 11.72 -12.46
CA GLN A 215 -1.14 12.72 -11.40
C GLN A 215 0.22 13.45 -11.41
N ALA A 216 1.30 12.74 -11.75
CA ALA A 216 2.67 13.25 -11.81
C ALA A 216 3.30 13.03 -13.20
N GLU A 217 4.31 13.84 -13.57
CA GLU A 217 4.98 13.77 -14.88
C GLU A 217 6.34 13.07 -14.79
N GLN A 218 6.45 11.88 -15.39
CA GLN A 218 7.70 11.13 -15.50
C GLN A 218 8.66 11.79 -16.49
N ALA A 219 9.97 11.78 -16.19
CA ALA A 219 11.03 12.30 -17.06
C ALA A 219 12.23 11.36 -17.24
N GLY A 220 12.17 10.17 -16.66
CA GLY A 220 13.15 9.10 -16.82
C GLY A 220 12.83 7.92 -15.91
N THR A 221 13.62 6.85 -16.01
CA THR A 221 13.42 5.61 -15.23
C THR A 221 13.26 5.86 -13.74
N PHE A 222 14.04 6.82 -13.22
CA PHE A 222 14.13 7.18 -11.82
C PHE A 222 13.94 8.69 -11.60
N LEU A 223 13.35 9.40 -12.56
CA LEU A 223 13.22 10.85 -12.49
C LEU A 223 11.78 11.27 -12.77
N TRP A 224 11.26 12.12 -11.90
CA TRP A 224 10.01 12.85 -12.08
C TRP A 224 10.27 14.33 -12.24
N LYS A 225 9.59 14.96 -13.20
CA LYS A 225 9.70 16.40 -13.47
C LYS A 225 8.69 17.21 -12.67
N LYS A 226 7.50 16.65 -12.44
CA LYS A 226 6.44 17.27 -11.62
C LYS A 226 5.93 16.22 -10.63
N PRO A 227 6.56 16.10 -9.44
CA PRO A 227 6.08 15.23 -8.38
C PRO A 227 4.75 15.75 -7.83
N VAL A 228 4.03 14.89 -7.11
CA VAL A 228 2.73 15.18 -6.50
C VAL A 228 2.79 15.09 -4.99
N ASN A 229 2.10 15.98 -4.29
CA ASN A 229 1.87 15.80 -2.87
C ASN A 229 0.41 15.50 -2.59
N ALA A 230 0.17 14.53 -1.73
CA ALA A 230 -1.10 14.38 -1.05
C ALA A 230 -1.05 14.98 0.35
N TYR A 231 -2.23 15.35 0.81
CA TYR A 231 -2.47 16.06 2.05
C TYR A 231 -3.66 15.44 2.76
N MET A 232 -3.51 15.17 4.04
CA MET A 232 -4.63 14.74 4.88
C MET A 232 -5.51 15.92 5.30
N THR A 233 -6.82 15.73 5.22
CA THR A 233 -7.83 16.70 5.66
C THR A 233 -8.61 16.25 6.87
N ALA A 234 -8.87 14.95 7.02
CA ALA A 234 -9.64 14.44 8.15
C ALA A 234 -9.18 13.06 8.59
N LEU A 235 -9.33 12.81 9.89
CA LEU A 235 -9.06 11.54 10.53
C LEU A 235 -10.06 11.37 11.68
N GLU A 236 -10.78 10.25 11.68
CA GLU A 236 -11.75 9.92 12.72
C GLU A 236 -11.60 8.46 13.15
N ASP A 237 -11.54 8.19 14.46
CA ASP A 237 -11.58 6.83 15.02
C ASP A 237 -12.70 6.76 16.06
N LEU A 238 -13.85 6.27 15.63
CA LEU A 238 -15.01 6.03 16.47
C LEU A 238 -15.11 4.54 16.81
N GLU A 239 -15.85 4.22 17.87
CA GLU A 239 -16.10 2.84 18.29
C GLU A 239 -16.63 1.95 17.14
N GLY A 240 -17.51 2.46 16.30
CA GLY A 240 -18.13 1.72 15.19
C GLY A 240 -17.46 1.87 13.82
N SER A 241 -16.59 2.87 13.62
CA SER A 241 -15.98 3.13 12.32
C SER A 241 -14.68 3.92 12.42
N VAL A 242 -13.77 3.71 11.48
CA VAL A 242 -12.60 4.58 11.26
C VAL A 242 -12.68 5.24 9.89
N GLU A 243 -12.24 6.49 9.81
CA GLU A 243 -12.32 7.31 8.60
C GLU A 243 -11.02 8.08 8.37
N VAL A 244 -10.62 8.17 7.10
CA VAL A 244 -9.52 9.02 6.64
C VAL A 244 -9.97 9.77 5.39
N GLU A 245 -9.57 11.03 5.25
CA GLU A 245 -9.77 11.81 4.03
C GLU A 245 -8.48 12.55 3.67
N GLY A 246 -8.11 12.48 2.39
CA GLY A 246 -7.01 13.26 1.84
C GLY A 246 -7.33 13.78 0.45
N TRP A 247 -6.48 14.67 -0.06
CA TRP A 247 -6.52 15.19 -1.42
C TRP A 247 -5.11 15.33 -1.99
N HIS A 248 -4.99 15.50 -3.30
CA HIS A 248 -3.70 15.74 -3.94
C HIS A 248 -3.75 16.88 -4.96
N ASP A 249 -2.60 17.49 -5.24
CA ASP A 249 -2.45 18.65 -6.12
C ASP A 249 -2.13 18.31 -7.60
N GLY A 250 -1.94 17.03 -7.92
CA GLY A 250 -1.43 16.59 -9.24
C GLY A 250 -2.16 17.06 -10.50
N TYR A 251 -3.47 17.28 -10.42
CA TYR A 251 -4.26 17.77 -11.56
C TYR A 251 -4.49 19.29 -11.52
N GLN A 252 -3.95 20.01 -10.53
CA GLN A 252 -4.02 21.48 -10.49
C GLN A 252 -3.19 22.14 -11.61
N ARG A 253 -2.28 21.37 -12.23
CA ARG A 253 -1.50 21.79 -13.39
C ARG A 253 -2.29 21.82 -14.72
N LEU A 254 -3.51 21.28 -14.75
CA LEU A 254 -4.34 21.24 -15.96
C LEU A 254 -4.85 22.66 -16.29
N ALA A 255 -5.28 22.85 -17.54
CA ALA A 255 -5.80 24.15 -17.99
C ALA A 255 -7.07 24.54 -17.21
N ASP A 256 -7.94 23.57 -16.93
CA ASP A 256 -8.92 23.66 -15.86
C ASP A 256 -8.42 22.79 -14.68
N PRO A 257 -7.95 23.40 -13.58
CA PRO A 257 -7.46 22.67 -12.42
C PRO A 257 -8.51 21.72 -11.84
N VAL A 258 -8.10 20.49 -11.55
CA VAL A 258 -8.95 19.51 -10.84
C VAL A 258 -8.34 19.20 -9.48
N THR A 259 -9.13 19.31 -8.42
CA THR A 259 -8.77 18.80 -7.09
C THR A 259 -9.51 17.50 -6.84
N HIS A 260 -8.76 16.45 -6.49
CA HIS A 260 -9.30 15.14 -6.14
C HIS A 260 -9.17 14.92 -4.64
N HIS A 261 -10.31 14.77 -3.97
CA HIS A 261 -10.43 14.33 -2.59
C HIS A 261 -10.89 12.89 -2.56
N ARG A 262 -10.29 12.07 -1.69
CA ARG A 262 -10.75 10.72 -1.39
C ARG A 262 -10.96 10.56 0.09
N ARG A 263 -12.12 10.03 0.44
CA ARG A 263 -12.46 9.58 1.79
C ARG A 263 -12.67 8.08 1.81
N LEU A 264 -12.01 7.42 2.77
CA LEU A 264 -12.21 6.02 3.08
C LEU A 264 -12.79 5.89 4.48
N ARG A 265 -13.94 5.24 4.61
CA ARG A 265 -14.55 4.92 5.91
C ARG A 265 -14.79 3.43 6.03
N LEU A 266 -14.16 2.81 7.03
CA LEU A 266 -14.35 1.41 7.37
C LEU A 266 -15.32 1.28 8.55
N PHE A 267 -16.48 0.70 8.31
CA PHE A 267 -17.44 0.31 9.35
C PHE A 267 -17.01 -1.02 9.97
N LYS A 268 -16.60 -1.00 11.25
CA LYS A 268 -15.91 -2.13 11.90
C LYS A 268 -16.80 -3.38 11.97
N LYS A 269 -18.07 -3.23 12.36
CA LYS A 269 -19.00 -4.35 12.57
C LYS A 269 -19.40 -5.07 11.28
N SER A 270 -19.67 -4.31 10.21
CA SER A 270 -20.06 -4.89 8.92
C SER A 270 -18.86 -5.18 8.01
N ARG A 271 -17.68 -4.67 8.37
CA ARG A 271 -16.44 -4.73 7.56
C ARG A 271 -16.63 -4.08 6.19
N THR A 272 -17.49 -3.08 6.14
CA THR A 272 -17.82 -2.35 4.91
C THR A 272 -16.89 -1.16 4.78
N LEU A 273 -16.17 -1.08 3.66
CA LEU A 273 -15.40 0.08 3.25
C LEU A 273 -16.24 0.94 2.31
N ALA A 274 -16.66 2.11 2.78
CA ALA A 274 -17.24 3.15 1.94
C ALA A 274 -16.13 4.06 1.40
N ILE A 275 -16.20 4.35 0.10
CA ILE A 275 -15.23 5.15 -0.64
C ILE A 275 -15.98 6.31 -1.29
N VAL A 276 -15.56 7.53 -0.98
CA VAL A 276 -16.12 8.74 -1.59
C VAL A 276 -15.00 9.50 -2.27
N ASP A 277 -15.10 9.60 -3.59
CA ASP A 277 -14.19 10.41 -4.40
C ASP A 277 -14.89 11.70 -4.81
N ARG A 278 -14.42 12.85 -4.35
CA ARG A 278 -14.93 14.17 -4.75
C ARG A 278 -13.95 14.84 -5.69
N LEU A 279 -14.43 15.15 -6.89
CA LEU A 279 -13.70 15.95 -7.86
C LEU A 279 -14.24 17.38 -7.86
N GLU A 280 -13.35 18.35 -7.97
CA GLU A 280 -13.66 19.77 -8.05
C GLU A 280 -13.01 20.34 -9.29
N CYS A 281 -13.82 20.78 -10.25
CA CYS A 281 -13.40 21.37 -11.54
C CYS A 281 -14.49 22.31 -12.07
N HIS A 282 -14.21 23.10 -13.09
CA HIS A 282 -15.19 24.00 -13.72
C HIS A 282 -15.62 23.52 -15.11
N ALA A 283 -14.67 23.04 -15.90
CA ALA A 283 -14.88 22.55 -17.25
C ALA A 283 -15.30 21.07 -17.27
N ARG A 284 -15.46 20.54 -18.48
CA ARG A 284 -15.76 19.13 -18.69
C ARG A 284 -14.49 18.30 -18.67
N HIS A 285 -14.48 17.23 -17.87
CA HIS A 285 -13.38 16.28 -17.80
C HIS A 285 -13.87 14.84 -17.99
N THR A 286 -12.99 13.99 -18.50
CA THR A 286 -13.14 12.54 -18.49
C THR A 286 -12.53 11.98 -17.21
N VAL A 287 -13.26 11.12 -16.52
CA VAL A 287 -12.85 10.51 -15.25
C VAL A 287 -12.79 9.00 -15.41
N GLU A 288 -11.71 8.40 -14.91
CA GLU A 288 -11.56 6.95 -14.80
C GLU A 288 -11.26 6.57 -13.34
N ILE A 289 -12.09 5.72 -12.76
CA ILE A 289 -11.86 5.09 -11.45
C ILE A 289 -11.34 3.67 -11.71
N LEU A 290 -10.17 3.35 -11.18
CA LEU A 290 -9.51 2.07 -11.41
C LEU A 290 -9.41 1.27 -10.11
N PHE A 291 -9.82 0.00 -10.14
CA PHE A 291 -9.60 -0.96 -9.06
C PHE A 291 -8.91 -2.22 -9.61
N HIS A 292 -7.69 -2.47 -9.15
CA HIS A 292 -6.79 -3.55 -9.56
C HIS A 292 -6.83 -4.66 -8.53
N PHE A 293 -7.22 -5.86 -8.97
CA PHE A 293 -7.36 -7.00 -8.07
C PHE A 293 -6.09 -7.84 -8.00
N ASP A 294 -5.90 -8.58 -6.91
CA ASP A 294 -4.86 -9.61 -6.85
C ASP A 294 -5.09 -10.65 -7.97
N PRO A 295 -4.05 -11.17 -8.65
CA PRO A 295 -4.23 -12.13 -9.73
C PRO A 295 -4.88 -13.47 -9.34
N GLN A 296 -4.97 -13.79 -8.04
CA GLN A 296 -5.74 -14.92 -7.54
C GLN A 296 -7.24 -14.64 -7.43
N CYS A 297 -7.65 -13.37 -7.52
CA CYS A 297 -9.05 -12.97 -7.48
C CYS A 297 -9.77 -13.41 -8.76
N ARG A 298 -11.02 -13.86 -8.59
CA ARG A 298 -11.99 -14.00 -9.68
C ARG A 298 -13.03 -12.91 -9.52
N VAL A 299 -13.30 -12.17 -10.59
CA VAL A 299 -14.25 -11.06 -10.61
C VAL A 299 -15.41 -11.43 -11.54
N ALA A 300 -16.63 -11.40 -11.01
CA ALA A 300 -17.84 -11.65 -11.78
C ALA A 300 -18.84 -10.51 -11.54
N GLN A 301 -19.40 -9.96 -12.62
CA GLN A 301 -20.49 -9.01 -12.49
C GLN A 301 -21.78 -9.75 -12.09
N VAL A 302 -22.37 -9.36 -10.96
CA VAL A 302 -23.60 -10.00 -10.43
C VAL A 302 -24.84 -9.13 -10.59
N LYS A 303 -24.67 -7.80 -10.63
CA LYS A 303 -25.72 -6.81 -10.96
C LYS A 303 -25.09 -5.61 -11.68
N SER A 304 -25.91 -4.64 -12.10
CA SER A 304 -25.39 -3.39 -12.66
C SER A 304 -24.45 -2.72 -11.66
N HIS A 305 -23.21 -2.43 -12.08
CA HIS A 305 -22.15 -1.83 -11.26
C HIS A 305 -21.78 -2.60 -9.97
N CYS A 306 -22.23 -3.86 -9.82
CA CYS A 306 -21.95 -4.69 -8.65
C CYS A 306 -21.21 -5.96 -9.07
N PHE A 307 -20.05 -6.20 -8.44
CA PHE A 307 -19.14 -7.28 -8.79
C PHE A 307 -18.86 -8.14 -7.57
N LEU A 308 -19.05 -9.45 -7.71
CA LEU A 308 -18.56 -10.43 -6.74
C LEU A 308 -17.10 -10.72 -7.05
N VAL A 309 -16.25 -10.53 -6.04
CA VAL A 309 -14.82 -10.81 -6.10
C VAL A 309 -14.50 -11.91 -5.10
N THR A 310 -13.88 -13.00 -5.54
CA THR A 310 -13.53 -14.13 -4.65
C THR A 310 -12.02 -14.37 -4.66
N ASN A 311 -11.43 -14.61 -3.49
CA ASN A 311 -10.03 -15.06 -3.35
C ASN A 311 -9.95 -16.16 -2.28
N GLY A 312 -9.75 -17.41 -2.72
CA GLY A 312 -9.85 -18.58 -1.85
C GLY A 312 -11.24 -18.71 -1.24
N GLU A 313 -11.32 -18.76 0.09
CA GLU A 313 -12.56 -18.90 0.86
C GLU A 313 -13.22 -17.56 1.20
N LYS A 314 -12.59 -16.43 0.84
CA LYS A 314 -13.13 -15.09 1.11
C LYS A 314 -13.77 -14.50 -0.15
N ALA A 315 -14.81 -13.70 0.05
CA ALA A 315 -15.52 -13.02 -1.01
C ALA A 315 -15.92 -11.60 -0.60
N LEU A 316 -15.86 -10.66 -1.54
CA LEU A 316 -16.31 -9.28 -1.40
C LEU A 316 -17.30 -8.94 -2.51
N LEU A 317 -18.30 -8.12 -2.19
CA LEU A 317 -19.08 -7.35 -3.15
C LEU A 317 -18.44 -5.98 -3.33
N VAL A 318 -18.16 -5.62 -4.58
CA VAL A 318 -17.67 -4.30 -4.99
C VAL A 318 -18.79 -3.60 -5.74
N GLN A 319 -19.38 -2.60 -5.13
CA GLN A 319 -20.38 -1.73 -5.73
C GLN A 319 -19.71 -0.44 -6.18
N LEU A 320 -19.79 -0.14 -7.48
CA LEU A 320 -19.31 1.11 -8.06
C LEU A 320 -20.47 2.08 -8.27
N ASP A 321 -20.12 3.36 -8.41
CA ASP A 321 -21.08 4.42 -8.67
C ASP A 321 -21.88 4.17 -9.96
N SER A 322 -23.20 4.32 -9.87
CA SER A 322 -24.13 4.07 -10.98
C SER A 322 -23.92 4.94 -12.22
N ARG A 323 -23.20 6.07 -12.10
CA ARG A 323 -22.90 6.96 -13.23
C ARG A 323 -21.71 6.50 -14.09
N LEU A 324 -21.02 5.43 -13.68
CA LEU A 324 -19.83 4.92 -14.35
C LEU A 324 -20.21 3.89 -15.41
N GLN A 325 -19.66 4.03 -16.61
CA GLN A 325 -19.60 2.93 -17.57
C GLN A 325 -18.43 2.03 -17.16
N VAL A 326 -18.75 0.84 -16.63
CA VAL A 326 -17.75 -0.07 -16.07
C VAL A 326 -17.41 -1.16 -17.08
N ARG A 327 -16.11 -1.41 -17.27
CA ARG A 327 -15.58 -2.57 -18.00
C ARG A 327 -14.59 -3.34 -17.13
N ILE A 328 -14.45 -4.64 -17.43
CA ILE A 328 -13.45 -5.53 -16.83
C ILE A 328 -12.30 -5.67 -17.83
N GLU A 329 -11.08 -5.34 -17.40
CA GLU A 329 -9.87 -5.48 -18.21
C GLU A 329 -8.94 -6.52 -17.58
N GLN A 330 -8.18 -7.24 -18.41
CA GLN A 330 -7.22 -8.24 -17.95
C GLN A 330 -6.08 -8.42 -18.95
N GLY A 331 -4.86 -7.99 -18.58
CA GLY A 331 -3.65 -8.21 -19.38
C GLY A 331 -3.66 -7.59 -20.77
N ASN A 332 -4.26 -6.41 -20.93
CA ASN A 332 -4.26 -5.71 -22.21
C ASN A 332 -2.88 -5.07 -22.46
N ALA A 333 -2.30 -5.27 -23.64
CA ALA A 333 -0.99 -4.70 -24.00
C ALA A 333 -1.09 -3.38 -24.79
N SER A 334 -2.28 -3.03 -25.31
CA SER A 334 -2.48 -1.78 -26.07
C SER A 334 -3.93 -1.30 -25.97
N PRO A 335 -4.21 -0.28 -25.13
CA PRO A 335 -3.31 0.32 -24.16
C PRO A 335 -2.89 -0.67 -23.07
N ILE A 336 -1.69 -0.50 -22.49
CA ILE A 336 -1.22 -1.34 -21.38
C ILE A 336 -2.15 -1.14 -20.18
N LEU A 337 -2.79 -2.21 -19.70
CA LEU A 337 -3.66 -2.20 -18.51
C LEU A 337 -3.92 -3.62 -17.98
N GLY A 338 -4.11 -3.76 -16.67
CA GLY A 338 -4.44 -5.04 -16.05
C GLY A 338 -3.24 -5.97 -15.95
N TRP A 339 -2.10 -5.44 -15.50
CA TRP A 339 -0.87 -6.19 -15.25
C TRP A 339 -0.41 -6.01 -13.81
N TYR A 340 0.22 -7.06 -13.28
CA TYR A 340 0.74 -7.12 -11.92
C TYR A 340 2.12 -7.77 -11.91
N SER A 341 3.01 -7.26 -11.06
CA SER A 341 4.40 -7.69 -10.91
C SER A 341 4.75 -7.89 -9.44
N ALA A 342 4.62 -9.13 -8.94
CA ALA A 342 5.04 -9.49 -7.59
C ALA A 342 6.56 -9.39 -7.37
N SER A 343 7.33 -9.52 -8.45
CA SER A 343 8.78 -9.65 -8.41
C SER A 343 9.40 -9.06 -9.66
N PHE A 344 10.57 -8.45 -9.50
CA PHE A 344 11.33 -7.81 -10.56
C PHE A 344 11.60 -8.77 -11.73
N GLY A 345 11.40 -8.27 -12.95
CA GLY A 345 11.51 -9.01 -14.20
C GLY A 345 10.29 -9.86 -14.58
N TYR A 346 9.32 -10.03 -13.68
CA TYR A 346 8.14 -10.87 -13.93
C TYR A 346 6.85 -10.05 -13.86
N LYS A 347 6.00 -10.19 -14.88
CA LYS A 347 4.64 -9.66 -14.86
C LYS A 347 3.65 -10.72 -15.31
N ARG A 348 2.43 -10.63 -14.81
CA ARG A 348 1.30 -11.47 -15.20
C ARG A 348 0.03 -10.62 -15.35
N PRO A 349 -0.94 -11.06 -16.16
CA PRO A 349 -2.25 -10.42 -16.21
C PRO A 349 -2.92 -10.40 -14.84
N THR A 350 -3.66 -9.33 -14.56
CA THR A 350 -4.58 -9.23 -13.43
C THR A 350 -5.87 -8.56 -13.85
N VAL A 351 -6.95 -8.76 -13.10
CA VAL A 351 -8.24 -8.13 -13.38
C VAL A 351 -8.24 -6.70 -12.86
N THR A 352 -8.69 -5.76 -13.69
CA THR A 352 -8.93 -4.37 -13.32
C THR A 352 -10.35 -3.97 -13.69
N LEU A 353 -11.10 -3.42 -12.74
CA LEU A 353 -12.34 -2.71 -13.03
C LEU A 353 -12.00 -1.27 -13.41
N VAL A 354 -12.52 -0.83 -14.56
CA VAL A 354 -12.39 0.56 -15.02
C VAL A 354 -13.79 1.16 -15.13
N GLY A 355 -14.11 2.08 -14.22
CA GLY A 355 -15.32 2.90 -14.31
C GLY A 355 -15.00 4.21 -15.02
N LYS A 356 -15.65 4.48 -16.15
CA LYS A 356 -15.42 5.70 -16.94
C LYS A 356 -16.67 6.58 -17.01
N THR A 357 -16.50 7.89 -16.91
CA THR A 357 -17.59 8.85 -17.13
C THR A 357 -17.08 10.23 -17.57
N SER A 358 -17.99 11.18 -17.81
CA SER A 358 -17.67 12.60 -17.96
C SER A 358 -18.35 13.40 -16.86
N ILE A 359 -17.67 14.40 -16.32
CA ILE A 359 -18.23 15.34 -15.35
C ILE A 359 -18.07 16.78 -15.82
N SER A 360 -18.87 17.67 -15.23
CA SER A 360 -18.66 19.13 -15.25
C SER A 360 -19.09 19.67 -13.88
N GLY A 361 -18.27 20.52 -13.27
CA GLY A 361 -18.49 20.98 -11.90
C GLY A 361 -18.03 19.97 -10.83
N SER A 362 -18.30 20.30 -9.57
CA SER A 362 -17.95 19.40 -8.45
C SER A 362 -18.90 18.20 -8.37
N VAL A 363 -18.33 17.00 -8.41
CA VAL A 363 -19.09 15.75 -8.42
C VAL A 363 -18.46 14.74 -7.45
N PRO A 364 -19.20 14.25 -6.44
CA PRO A 364 -18.79 13.09 -5.65
C PRO A 364 -19.14 11.80 -6.38
N PHE A 365 -18.35 10.74 -6.22
CA PHE A 365 -18.62 9.35 -6.61
C PHE A 365 -18.62 8.46 -5.39
N PHE A 366 -19.53 7.48 -5.35
CA PHE A 366 -19.68 6.58 -4.22
C PHE A 366 -19.40 5.15 -4.66
N SER A 367 -18.42 4.52 -4.01
CA SER A 367 -18.16 3.08 -4.13
C SER A 367 -18.21 2.43 -2.76
N GLU A 368 -18.58 1.16 -2.71
CA GLU A 368 -18.65 0.37 -1.49
C GLU A 368 -18.02 -1.00 -1.72
N ILE A 369 -17.24 -1.46 -0.74
CA ILE A 369 -16.67 -2.80 -0.70
C ILE A 369 -17.10 -3.45 0.61
N SER A 370 -17.78 -4.60 0.54
CA SER A 370 -18.27 -5.32 1.72
C SER A 370 -18.10 -6.84 1.56
N PRO A 371 -18.00 -7.62 2.65
CA PRO A 371 -18.09 -9.07 2.56
C PRO A 371 -19.38 -9.52 1.85
N ALA A 372 -19.26 -10.54 1.00
CA ALA A 372 -20.35 -11.04 0.16
C ALA A 372 -21.34 -11.96 0.89
#